data_AF-A0A969NUV4-F1
#
_entry.id   AF-A0A969NUV4-F1
#
_cell.length_a   1.000
_cell.length_b   1.000
_cell.length_c   1.000
_cell.angle_alpha   90.00
_cell.angle_beta   90.00
_cell.angle_gamma   90.00
#
_symmetry.space_group_name_H-M   'P 1'
#
loop_
_entity.id
_entity.type
_entity.pdbx_description
1 polymer ?
#
loop_
_entity_poly.entity_id
_entity_poly.type
_entity_poly.pdbx_seq_one_letter_code
_entity_poly.pdbx_strand_id
1 'polypeptide(L)'
;MNQALEIQELAIVITAKNYDPSLLNPGLLKYSGIVPSDWELAREPISSNRGSQIIFNNGVYIAAQPNRLMFVKALNNQENIKDAEIPKIAQRYIEILRTIEYQAIGINFRGYSNCTNTTVEENN
;
A
#
# COMPACT_ATOMS: atom_id res chain seq x y z
N MET A 1 16.72 -23.44 -14.82
CA MET A 1 16.76 -21.98 -14.59
C MET A 1 15.64 -21.63 -13.63
N ASN A 2 15.95 -21.03 -12.48
CA ASN A 2 14.95 -20.50 -11.56
C ASN A 2 14.87 -18.99 -11.83
N GLN A 3 13.91 -18.57 -12.65
CA GLN A 3 13.62 -17.14 -12.83
C GLN A 3 12.87 -16.68 -11.57
N ALA A 4 13.57 -15.98 -10.68
CA ALA A 4 12.95 -15.44 -9.48
C ALA A 4 12.02 -14.28 -9.87
N LEU A 5 10.78 -14.31 -9.37
CA LEU A 5 9.87 -13.18 -9.43
C LEU A 5 10.31 -12.16 -8.36
N GLU A 6 10.64 -10.95 -8.79
CA GLU A 6 10.98 -9.84 -7.90
C GLU A 6 9.75 -8.96 -7.70
N ILE A 7 9.15 -9.01 -6.51
CA ILE A 7 8.01 -8.15 -6.16
C ILE A 7 8.53 -6.78 -5.76
N GLN A 8 7.97 -5.75 -6.40
CA GLN A 8 8.35 -4.34 -6.23
C GLN A 8 7.29 -3.54 -5.48
N GLU A 9 6.05 -4.01 -5.46
CA GLU A 9 4.96 -3.34 -4.75
C GLU A 9 3.92 -4.34 -4.28
N LEU A 10 3.41 -4.09 -3.08
CA LEU A 10 2.18 -4.66 -2.57
C LEU A 10 1.16 -3.54 -2.35
N ALA A 11 -0.06 -3.74 -2.83
CA ALA A 11 -1.17 -2.81 -2.62
C ALA A 11 -2.42 -3.55 -2.15
N ILE A 12 -3.01 -3.07 -1.06
CA ILE A 12 -4.31 -3.48 -0.57
C ILE A 12 -5.30 -2.35 -0.84
N VAL A 13 -6.33 -2.67 -1.58
CA VAL A 13 -7.40 -1.75 -1.95
C VAL A 13 -8.68 -2.22 -1.31
N ILE A 14 -9.38 -1.32 -0.63
CA ILE A 14 -10.69 -1.58 -0.04
C ILE A 14 -11.68 -0.60 -0.66
N THR A 15 -12.81 -1.11 -1.15
CA THR A 15 -13.92 -0.25 -1.56
C THR A 15 -14.91 -0.11 -0.42
N ALA A 16 -15.49 1.08 -0.30
CA ALA A 16 -16.50 1.39 0.69
C ALA A 16 -17.52 2.35 0.08
N LYS A 17 -18.76 2.25 0.51
CA LYS A 17 -19.82 3.14 0.04
C LYS A 17 -19.79 4.45 0.83
N ASN A 18 -19.87 5.58 0.14
CA ASN A 18 -19.92 6.92 0.71
C ASN A 18 -18.81 7.16 1.75
N TYR A 19 -17.59 6.69 1.46
CA TYR A 19 -16.45 6.88 2.33
C TYR A 19 -16.06 8.36 2.37
N ASP A 20 -15.85 8.91 3.57
CA ASP A 20 -15.33 10.27 3.72
C ASP A 20 -13.79 10.26 3.69
N PRO A 21 -13.13 10.84 2.67
CA PRO A 21 -11.69 10.89 2.61
C PRO A 21 -11.03 11.64 3.77
N SER A 22 -11.74 12.54 4.46
CA SER A 22 -11.20 13.30 5.60
C SER A 22 -10.85 12.42 6.80
N LEU A 23 -11.44 11.23 6.89
CA LEU A 23 -11.14 10.22 7.91
C LEU A 23 -9.68 9.76 7.81
N LEU A 24 -9.07 9.81 6.63
CA LEU A 24 -7.64 9.58 6.50
C LEU A 24 -6.86 10.85 6.87
N ASN A 25 -6.40 10.89 8.12
CA ASN A 25 -5.53 11.94 8.63
C ASN A 25 -4.43 11.34 9.54
N PRO A 26 -3.26 12.00 9.69
CA PRO A 26 -2.16 11.46 10.50
C PRO A 26 -2.52 11.25 11.96
N GLY A 27 -3.40 12.10 12.51
CA GLY A 27 -3.86 12.00 13.89
C GLY A 27 -4.58 10.68 14.14
N LEU A 28 -5.56 10.34 13.30
CA LEU A 28 -6.24 9.04 13.37
C LEU A 28 -5.20 7.92 13.29
N LEU A 29 -4.32 7.92 12.29
CA LEU A 29 -3.38 6.83 12.09
C LEU A 29 -2.47 6.59 13.30
N LYS A 30 -1.90 7.66 13.86
CA LYS A 30 -0.94 7.57 14.98
C LYS A 30 -1.64 7.31 16.32
N TYR A 31 -2.66 8.09 16.68
CA TYR A 31 -3.27 8.01 18.01
C TYR A 31 -4.12 6.76 18.22
N SER A 32 -4.62 6.15 17.14
CA SER A 32 -5.34 4.87 17.22
C SER A 32 -4.41 3.65 17.07
N GLY A 33 -3.10 3.87 16.89
CA GLY A 33 -2.12 2.80 16.73
C GLY A 33 -2.27 2.02 15.42
N ILE A 34 -2.90 2.60 14.39
CA ILE A 34 -2.95 1.98 13.06
C ILE A 34 -1.54 1.91 12.47
N VAL A 35 -0.73 2.95 12.69
CA VAL A 35 0.71 2.98 12.37
C VAL A 35 1.52 3.19 13.65
N PRO A 36 2.80 2.77 13.69
CA PRO A 36 3.71 3.11 14.78
C PRO A 36 3.86 4.62 14.98
N SER A 37 4.01 5.06 16.24
CA SER A 37 4.04 6.49 16.59
C SER A 37 5.30 7.21 16.11
N ASP A 38 6.40 6.48 16.01
CA ASP A 38 7.73 6.90 15.55
C ASP A 38 7.82 7.08 14.03
N TRP A 39 6.80 6.66 13.28
CA TRP A 39 6.79 6.84 11.83
C TRP A 39 6.74 8.32 11.43
N GLU A 40 7.67 8.71 10.56
CA GLU A 40 7.77 10.06 10.02
C GLU A 40 7.13 10.16 8.65
N LEU A 41 6.47 11.30 8.42
CA LEU A 41 5.88 11.63 7.14
C LEU A 41 6.99 12.04 6.16
N ALA A 42 6.91 11.53 4.92
CA ALA A 42 7.82 11.92 3.85
C ALA A 42 7.51 13.31 3.27
N ARG A 43 6.28 13.79 3.46
CA ARG A 43 5.82 15.12 3.07
C ARG A 43 4.55 15.48 3.84
N GLU A 44 4.15 16.75 3.74
CA GLU A 44 2.86 17.20 4.26
C GLU A 44 1.69 16.37 3.70
N PRO A 45 0.72 15.95 4.54
CA PRO A 45 -0.47 15.27 4.09
C PRO A 45 -1.26 16.12 3.09
N ILE A 46 -1.81 15.46 2.07
CA ILE A 46 -2.74 16.10 1.16
C ILE A 46 -4.15 15.80 1.65
N SER A 47 -4.98 16.82 1.82
CA SER A 47 -6.39 16.67 2.15
C SER A 47 -7.21 17.61 1.28
N SER A 48 -8.21 17.07 0.60
CA SER A 48 -9.09 17.81 -0.29
C SER A 48 -10.45 17.11 -0.43
N ASN A 49 -11.42 17.81 -1.01
CA ASN A 49 -12.73 17.23 -1.33
C ASN A 49 -12.65 16.04 -2.30
N ARG A 50 -11.53 15.88 -3.03
CA ARG A 50 -11.33 14.78 -3.99
C ARG A 50 -10.65 13.56 -3.36
N GLY A 51 -10.07 13.71 -2.18
CA GLY A 51 -9.31 12.65 -1.55
C GLY A 51 -8.25 13.17 -0.57
N SER A 52 -7.72 12.22 0.19
CA SER A 52 -6.64 12.43 1.15
C SER A 52 -5.49 11.47 0.91
N GLN A 53 -4.25 11.90 1.17
CA GLN A 53 -3.05 11.10 0.96
C GLN A 53 -2.05 11.33 2.08
N ILE A 54 -1.44 10.25 2.56
CA ILE A 54 -0.41 10.24 3.59
C ILE A 54 0.73 9.35 3.11
N ILE A 55 1.95 9.88 3.16
CA ILE A 55 3.16 9.20 2.68
C ILE A 55 4.18 9.19 3.82
N PHE A 56 4.71 8.02 4.12
CA PHE A 56 5.73 7.82 5.15
C PHE A 56 7.12 7.61 4.54
N ASN A 57 8.17 7.97 5.29
CA ASN A 57 9.56 7.86 4.85
C ASN A 57 9.99 6.42 4.54
N ASN A 58 9.34 5.44 5.15
CA ASN A 58 9.58 4.03 4.93
C ASN A 58 8.91 3.48 3.65
N GLY A 59 8.37 4.33 2.77
CA GLY A 59 7.75 3.90 1.52
C GLY A 59 6.32 3.38 1.63
N VAL A 60 5.69 3.49 2.80
CA VAL A 60 4.25 3.26 2.93
C VAL A 60 3.46 4.49 2.48
N TYR A 61 2.48 4.24 1.62
CA TYR A 61 1.55 5.23 1.08
C TYR A 61 0.11 4.79 1.39
N ILE A 62 -0.66 5.70 1.99
CA ILE A 62 -2.08 5.47 2.27
C ILE A 62 -2.87 6.58 1.59
N ALA A 63 -3.91 6.22 0.85
CA ALA A 63 -4.75 7.17 0.17
C ALA A 63 -6.22 6.80 0.23
N ALA A 64 -7.05 7.83 0.36
CA ALA A 64 -8.49 7.74 0.46
C ALA A 64 -9.14 8.58 -0.63
N GLN A 65 -10.18 8.01 -1.23
CA GLN A 65 -11.11 8.61 -2.18
C GLN A 65 -12.53 8.27 -1.75
N PRO A 66 -13.57 8.96 -2.25
CA PRO A 66 -14.96 8.81 -1.77
C PRO A 66 -15.54 7.39 -1.78
N ASN A 67 -14.93 6.46 -2.51
CA ASN A 67 -15.37 5.07 -2.60
C ASN A 67 -14.24 4.05 -2.42
N ARG A 68 -13.04 4.51 -2.08
CA ARG A 68 -11.83 3.67 -2.17
C ARG A 68 -10.77 4.10 -1.17
N LEU A 69 -10.23 3.12 -0.45
CA LEU A 69 -9.08 3.23 0.40
C LEU A 69 -7.95 2.37 -0.16
N MET A 70 -6.74 2.89 -0.17
CA MET A 70 -5.56 2.21 -0.74
C MET A 70 -4.43 2.27 0.27
N PHE A 71 -3.83 1.12 0.53
CA PHE A 71 -2.62 0.95 1.33
C PHE A 71 -1.56 0.33 0.44
N VAL A 72 -0.45 1.03 0.23
CA VAL A 72 0.57 0.63 -0.73
C VAL A 72 1.93 0.67 -0.04
N LYS A 73 2.75 -0.35 -0.30
CA LYS A 73 4.15 -0.40 0.07
C LYS A 73 4.95 -0.69 -1.19
N ALA A 74 5.77 0.28 -1.59
CA ALA A 74 6.86 0.01 -2.51
C ALA A 74 7.93 -0.77 -1.75
N LEU A 75 8.32 -1.93 -2.28
CA LEU A 75 9.40 -2.75 -1.75
C LEU A 75 10.68 -2.32 -2.45
N ASN A 76 11.72 -2.05 -1.67
CA ASN A 76 13.07 -1.96 -2.25
C ASN A 76 13.66 -3.38 -2.44
N ASN A 77 14.73 -3.49 -3.22
CA ASN A 77 15.33 -4.79 -3.57
C ASN A 77 15.90 -5.59 -2.38
N GLN A 78 15.90 -5.02 -1.17
CA GLN A 78 16.39 -5.66 0.05
C GLN A 78 15.25 -6.11 0.99
N GLU A 79 14.03 -5.62 0.78
CA GLU A 79 12.88 -5.90 1.64
C GLU A 79 12.15 -7.18 1.24
N ASN A 80 11.84 -8.03 2.22
CA ASN A 80 10.97 -9.18 1.99
C ASN A 80 9.52 -8.72 2.03
N ILE A 81 8.69 -9.23 1.11
CA ILE A 81 7.24 -8.96 1.13
C ILE A 81 6.57 -9.36 2.45
N LYS A 82 7.12 -10.34 3.17
CA LYS A 82 6.63 -10.76 4.49
C LYS A 82 6.77 -9.69 5.56
N ASP A 83 7.67 -8.73 5.35
CA ASP A 83 7.91 -7.61 6.26
C ASP A 83 7.03 -6.40 5.91
N ALA A 84 6.22 -6.48 4.85
CA ALA A 84 5.29 -5.41 4.50
C ALA A 84 4.23 -5.24 5.60
N GLU A 85 4.20 -4.07 6.23
CA GLU A 85 3.28 -3.80 7.35
C GLU A 85 1.84 -3.49 6.91
N ILE A 86 1.64 -3.23 5.61
CA ILE A 86 0.34 -2.76 5.08
C ILE A 86 -0.85 -3.69 5.31
N PRO A 87 -0.72 -5.04 5.39
CA PRO A 87 -1.86 -5.89 5.75
C PRO A 87 -2.36 -5.62 7.18
N LYS A 88 -1.44 -5.44 8.13
CA LYS A 88 -1.78 -5.14 9.53
C LYS A 88 -2.40 -3.75 9.65
N ILE A 89 -1.85 -2.77 8.93
CA ILE A 89 -2.37 -1.40 8.87
C ILE A 89 -3.80 -1.40 8.33
N ALA A 90 -4.04 -2.06 7.19
CA ALA A 90 -5.36 -2.14 6.57
C ALA A 90 -6.39 -2.82 7.49
N GLN A 91 -6.00 -3.90 8.16
CA GLN A 91 -6.83 -4.60 9.14
C GLN A 91 -7.19 -3.69 10.33
N ARG A 92 -6.20 -3.04 10.96
CA ARG A 92 -6.47 -2.12 12.09
C ARG A 92 -7.38 -0.97 11.68
N TYR A 93 -7.18 -0.43 10.48
CA TYR A 93 -8.00 0.66 9.96
C TYR A 93 -9.49 0.28 9.91
N ILE A 94 -9.83 -0.89 9.36
CA ILE A 94 -11.22 -1.36 9.27
C ILE A 94 -11.77 -1.79 10.64
N GLU A 95 -10.92 -2.28 11.54
CA GLU A 95 -11.32 -2.62 12.91
C GLU A 95 -11.64 -1.40 13.75
N ILE A 96 -11.06 -0.24 13.45
CA ILE A 96 -11.34 1.02 14.16
C ILE A 96 -12.57 1.70 13.57
N LEU A 97 -12.70 1.75 12.23
CA LEU A 97 -13.81 2.42 11.54
C LEU A 97 -14.93 1.45 11.13
N ARG A 98 -15.47 0.72 12.11
CA ARG A 98 -16.45 -0.37 11.88
C ARG A 98 -17.80 0.08 11.32
N THR A 99 -18.13 1.37 11.41
CA THR A 99 -19.41 1.92 10.95
C THR A 99 -19.46 2.15 9.44
N ILE A 100 -18.34 1.97 8.74
CA ILE A 100 -18.24 2.15 7.30
C ILE A 100 -18.79 0.92 6.56
N GLU A 101 -19.56 1.15 5.51
CA GLU A 101 -20.10 0.10 4.64
C GLU A 101 -19.02 -0.34 3.62
N TYR A 102 -18.10 -1.20 4.06
CA TYR A 102 -17.08 -1.81 3.20
C TYR A 102 -17.71 -2.82 2.22
N GLN A 103 -17.26 -2.82 0.97
CA GLN A 103 -17.90 -3.58 -0.11
C GLN A 103 -17.00 -4.68 -0.69
N ALA A 104 -15.72 -4.40 -0.90
CA ALA A 104 -14.78 -5.37 -1.46
C ALA A 104 -13.34 -5.09 -1.05
N ILE A 105 -12.49 -6.11 -1.17
CA ILE A 105 -11.04 -6.03 -0.99
C ILE A 105 -10.34 -6.56 -2.24
N GLY A 106 -9.27 -5.88 -2.66
CA GLY A 106 -8.36 -6.32 -3.70
C GLY A 106 -6.92 -6.29 -3.19
N ILE A 107 -6.19 -7.37 -3.39
CA ILE A 107 -4.77 -7.49 -3.04
C ILE A 107 -4.00 -7.59 -4.35
N ASN A 108 -3.15 -6.60 -4.61
CA ASN A 108 -2.45 -6.44 -5.87
C ASN A 108 -0.95 -6.51 -5.63
N PHE A 109 -0.27 -7.31 -6.43
CA PHE A 109 1.18 -7.45 -6.43
C PHE A 109 1.70 -6.92 -7.77
N ARG A 110 2.75 -6.10 -7.73
CA ARG A 110 3.49 -5.70 -8.93
C ARG A 110 4.92 -6.18 -8.80
N GLY A 111 5.43 -6.82 -9.85
CA GLY A 111 6.79 -7.32 -9.90
C GLY A 111 7.23 -7.59 -11.33
N TYR A 112 8.47 -8.02 -11.49
CA TYR A 112 9.03 -8.44 -12.77
C TYR A 112 9.85 -9.72 -12.62
N SER A 113 10.14 -10.36 -13.74
CA SER A 113 11.12 -11.43 -13.80
C SER A 113 12.02 -11.22 -15.01
N ASN A 114 13.32 -11.40 -14.82
CA ASN A 114 14.29 -11.22 -15.89
C ASN A 114 14.26 -12.41 -16.85
N CYS A 115 13.95 -12.15 -18.11
CA CYS A 115 14.06 -13.12 -19.20
C CYS A 115 15.36 -12.87 -19.97
N THR A 116 16.41 -13.60 -19.63
CA THR A 116 17.62 -13.65 -20.47
C THR A 116 17.34 -14.54 -21.68
N ASN A 117 17.17 -13.95 -22.86
CA ASN A 117 17.18 -14.71 -24.10
C ASN A 117 18.60 -15.27 -24.29
N THR A 118 18.76 -16.58 -24.17
CA THR A 118 19.97 -17.24 -24.67
C THR A 118 19.86 -17.25 -26.19
N THR A 119 20.38 -16.21 -26.85
CA THR A 119 20.77 -16.34 -28.25
C THR A 119 21.86 -17.39 -28.31
N VAL A 120 21.49 -18.60 -28.73
CA VAL A 120 22.47 -19.57 -29.21
C VAL A 120 23.11 -18.92 -30.42
N GLU A 121 24.39 -18.59 -30.31
CA GLU A 121 25.22 -18.30 -31.48
C GLU A 121 25.15 -19.55 -32.38
N GLU A 122 24.39 -19.45 -33.47
CA GLU A 122 24.52 -20.37 -34.59
C GLU A 122 25.89 -20.08 -35.24
N ASN A 123 26.91 -20.78 -34.75
CA ASN A 123 28.12 -21.00 -35.52
C ASN A 123 27.77 -21.91 -36.71
N ASN A 124 27.74 -21.34 -37.91
CA ASN A 124 28.38 -21.86 -39.14
C ASN A 124 28.16 -20.93 -40.34
#